data_AF-A0A6I6G6W2-F1
#
_entry.id   AF-A0A6I6G6W2-F1
#
_cell.length_a   1.000
_cell.length_b   1.000
_cell.length_c   1.000
_cell.angle_alpha   90.00
_cell.angle_beta   90.00
_cell.angle_gamma   90.00
#
_symmetry.space_group_name_H-M   'P 1'
#
loop_
_entity.id
_entity.type
_entity.pdbx_description
1 polymer ?
#
loop_
_entity_poly.entity_id
_entity_poly.type
_entity_poly.pdbx_seq_one_letter_code
_entity_poly.pdbx_strand_id
1 'polypeptide(L)'
;MTNEELHKIINCINEQDLKRLATFGIFAINDDWDEIAIKANKEGLQLFALQLLRASQQTKDVLLDKGNNVIPLNSNTEWVDPESDIKISYVEQVDKTDQAQKVDDKKETFSDKSMKYGCFAILILLVLSIFVGLWTLVKWLF
;
A
#
# COMPACT_ATOMS: atom_id res chain seq x y z
N MET A 1 -22.51 6.65 -18.68
CA MET A 1 -21.57 7.63 -19.23
C MET A 1 -20.80 6.96 -20.34
N THR A 2 -20.75 7.56 -21.52
CA THR A 2 -19.95 7.08 -22.66
C THR A 2 -18.47 7.42 -22.44
N ASN A 3 -17.57 6.79 -23.20
CA ASN A 3 -16.14 7.12 -23.12
C ASN A 3 -15.89 8.57 -23.58
N GLU A 4 -16.65 9.05 -24.58
CA GLU A 4 -16.58 10.43 -25.08
C GLU A 4 -17.00 11.47 -24.03
N GLU A 5 -18.11 11.21 -23.31
CA GLU A 5 -18.58 12.06 -22.21
C GLU A 5 -17.54 12.12 -21.09
N LEU A 6 -16.97 10.97 -20.72
CA LEU A 6 -15.93 10.87 -19.70
C LEU A 6 -14.67 11.63 -20.10
N HIS A 7 -14.21 11.45 -21.34
CA HIS A 7 -13.03 12.11 -21.87
C HIS A 7 -13.20 13.64 -21.88
N LYS A 8 -14.40 14.13 -22.22
CA LYS A 8 -14.73 15.55 -22.17
C LYS A 8 -14.65 16.11 -20.76
N ILE A 9 -15.20 15.41 -19.76
CA ILE A 9 -15.13 15.83 -18.35
C ILE A 9 -13.67 15.90 -17.87
N ILE A 10 -12.88 14.87 -18.15
CA ILE A 10 -11.46 14.80 -17.78
C ILE A 10 -10.67 15.98 -18.37
N ASN A 11 -10.89 16.29 -19.66
CA ASN A 11 -10.15 17.34 -20.36
C ASN A 11 -10.56 18.77 -19.95
N CYS A 12 -11.75 18.96 -19.39
CA CYS A 12 -12.18 20.26 -18.88
C CYS A 12 -11.53 20.65 -17.54
N ILE A 13 -10.84 19.72 -16.87
CA ILE A 13 -10.25 19.95 -15.56
C ILE A 13 -8.79 20.38 -15.70
N ASN A 14 -8.45 21.57 -15.22
CA ASN A 14 -7.05 22.03 -15.16
C ASN A 14 -6.32 21.37 -13.98
N GLU A 15 -5.71 20.22 -14.23
CA GLU A 15 -5.01 19.42 -13.21
C GLU A 15 -3.84 20.17 -12.56
N GLN A 16 -3.12 21.02 -13.29
CA GLN A 16 -1.95 21.73 -12.73
C GLN A 16 -2.36 22.73 -11.67
N ASP A 17 -3.42 23.50 -11.93
CA ASP A 17 -3.96 24.45 -10.96
C ASP A 17 -4.47 23.73 -9.72
N LEU A 18 -5.19 22.61 -9.91
CA LEU A 18 -5.67 21.82 -8.81
C LEU A 18 -4.53 21.26 -7.95
N LYS A 19 -3.47 20.70 -8.56
CA LYS A 19 -2.33 20.11 -7.82
C LYS A 19 -1.66 21.10 -6.87
N ARG A 20 -1.56 22.37 -7.27
CA ARG A 20 -0.96 23.43 -6.44
C ARG A 20 -1.81 23.79 -5.23
N LEU A 21 -3.13 23.68 -5.34
CA LEU A 21 -4.09 24.13 -4.32
C LEU A 21 -4.66 22.98 -3.49
N ALA A 22 -4.51 21.76 -3.95
CA ALA A 22 -5.16 20.59 -3.38
C ALA A 22 -4.51 20.13 -2.06
N THR A 23 -5.37 19.66 -1.18
CA THR A 23 -4.99 18.90 0.01
C THR A 23 -5.96 17.74 0.15
N PHE A 24 -5.44 16.53 0.33
CA PHE A 24 -6.23 15.32 0.48
C PHE A 24 -5.50 14.31 1.37
N GLY A 25 -6.21 13.73 2.33
CA GLY A 25 -5.71 12.61 3.12
C GLY A 25 -6.85 11.77 3.69
N ILE A 26 -6.52 10.56 4.09
CA ILE A 26 -7.44 9.57 4.65
C ILE A 26 -6.86 9.14 6.00
N PHE A 27 -7.67 9.31 7.05
CA PHE A 27 -7.22 9.21 8.44
C PHE A 27 -8.13 8.29 9.26
N ALA A 28 -7.56 7.52 10.16
CA ALA A 28 -8.32 6.80 11.18
C ALA A 28 -8.84 7.78 12.24
N ILE A 29 -10.06 7.56 12.74
CA ILE A 29 -10.64 8.39 13.79
C ILE A 29 -10.27 7.76 15.15
N ASN A 30 -9.59 8.51 16.01
CA ASN A 30 -9.17 8.05 17.35
C ASN A 30 -8.36 6.74 17.34
N ASP A 31 -7.49 6.55 16.34
CA ASP A 31 -6.73 5.31 16.11
C ASP A 31 -7.60 4.06 15.86
N ASP A 32 -8.89 4.25 15.60
CA ASP A 32 -9.82 3.20 15.19
C ASP A 32 -9.82 3.06 13.66
N TRP A 33 -9.35 1.92 13.18
CA TRP A 33 -9.28 1.60 11.75
C TRP A 33 -10.64 1.22 11.16
N ASP A 34 -11.65 0.97 11.99
CA ASP A 34 -13.03 0.73 11.54
C ASP A 34 -13.75 2.06 11.21
N GLU A 35 -13.24 3.19 11.73
CA GLU A 35 -13.77 4.52 11.47
C GLU A 35 -12.75 5.38 10.72
N ILE A 36 -12.96 5.55 9.40
CA ILE A 36 -12.03 6.30 8.54
C ILE A 36 -12.69 7.58 8.01
N ALA A 37 -11.94 8.67 8.02
CA ALA A 37 -12.36 9.97 7.49
C ALA A 37 -11.48 10.42 6.31
N ILE A 38 -12.11 11.00 5.29
CA ILE A 38 -11.42 11.78 4.26
C ILE A 38 -11.35 13.23 4.73
N LYS A 39 -10.14 13.78 4.84
CA LYS A 39 -9.91 15.22 5.07
C LYS A 39 -9.31 15.82 3.81
N ALA A 40 -10.09 16.66 3.13
CA ALA A 40 -9.67 17.25 1.87
C ALA A 40 -10.35 18.60 1.65
N ASN A 41 -9.72 19.46 0.86
CA ASN A 41 -10.39 20.62 0.29
C ASN A 41 -11.08 20.27 -1.04
N LYS A 42 -11.82 21.23 -1.61
CA LYS A 42 -12.54 21.05 -2.86
C LYS A 42 -11.62 20.57 -3.99
N GLU A 43 -10.45 21.18 -4.11
CA GLU A 43 -9.47 20.90 -5.16
C GLU A 43 -8.88 19.48 -5.01
N GLY A 44 -8.58 19.05 -3.79
CA GLY A 44 -8.11 17.69 -3.49
C GLY A 44 -9.16 16.62 -3.80
N LEU A 45 -10.43 16.88 -3.46
CA LEU A 45 -11.54 15.99 -3.85
C LEU A 45 -11.67 15.89 -5.38
N GLN A 46 -11.55 17.02 -6.09
CA GLN A 46 -11.61 17.05 -7.55
C GLN A 46 -10.45 16.28 -8.20
N LEU A 47 -9.23 16.40 -7.67
CA LEU A 47 -8.09 15.62 -8.15
C LEU A 47 -8.25 14.14 -7.90
N PHE A 48 -8.68 13.74 -6.70
CA PHE A 48 -8.87 12.34 -6.39
C PHE A 48 -9.95 11.72 -7.28
N ALA A 49 -11.07 12.44 -7.47
CA ALA A 49 -12.10 12.04 -8.42
C ALA A 49 -11.57 11.95 -9.86
N LEU A 50 -10.74 12.90 -10.30
CA LEU A 50 -10.11 12.88 -11.63
C LEU A 50 -9.25 11.62 -11.84
N GLN A 51 -8.50 11.19 -10.81
CA GLN A 51 -7.73 9.95 -10.89
C GLN A 51 -8.63 8.71 -11.06
N LEU A 52 -9.72 8.63 -10.29
CA LEU A 52 -10.69 7.54 -10.41
C LEU A 52 -11.39 7.53 -11.78
N LEU A 53 -11.71 8.70 -12.34
CA LEU A 53 -12.29 8.83 -13.67
C LEU A 53 -11.32 8.36 -14.77
N ARG A 54 -10.03 8.69 -14.65
CA ARG A 54 -8.99 8.18 -15.56
C ARG A 54 -8.82 6.67 -15.46
N ALA A 55 -8.80 6.15 -14.23
CA ALA A 55 -8.76 4.71 -14.01
C ALA A 55 -9.98 4.04 -14.65
N SER A 56 -11.18 4.59 -14.46
CA SER A 56 -12.41 4.13 -15.12
C SER A 56 -12.28 4.12 -16.66
N GLN A 57 -11.64 5.13 -17.26
CA GLN A 57 -11.45 5.18 -18.71
C GLN A 57 -10.54 4.05 -19.23
N GLN A 58 -9.50 3.70 -18.47
CA GLN A 58 -8.51 2.66 -18.81
C GLN A 58 -9.05 1.22 -18.64
N THR A 59 -10.22 1.05 -18.02
CA THR A 59 -10.80 -0.28 -17.76
C THR A 59 -11.06 -1.11 -19.02
N LYS A 60 -11.39 -0.46 -20.14
CA LYS A 60 -11.66 -1.17 -21.40
C LYS A 60 -10.42 -1.82 -22.00
N ASP A 61 -9.24 -1.22 -21.79
CA ASP A 61 -7.99 -1.68 -22.39
C ASP A 61 -7.33 -2.76 -21.53
N VAL A 62 -7.54 -2.72 -20.22
CA VAL A 62 -6.96 -3.64 -19.24
C VAL A 62 -7.65 -5.01 -19.23
N LEU A 63 -8.98 -5.08 -19.40
CA LEU A 63 -9.70 -6.37 -19.46
C LEU A 63 -9.29 -7.26 -20.65
N LEU A 64 -8.61 -6.68 -21.66
CA LEU A 64 -8.06 -7.43 -22.79
C LEU A 64 -6.74 -8.13 -22.44
N ASP A 65 -6.04 -7.66 -21.40
CA ASP A 65 -4.72 -8.14 -20.99
C ASP A 65 -4.84 -8.93 -19.68
N LYS A 66 -5.10 -10.24 -19.80
CA LYS A 66 -5.48 -11.19 -18.74
C LYS A 66 -4.49 -11.35 -17.55
N GLY A 67 -3.49 -10.48 -17.41
CA GLY A 67 -2.46 -10.56 -16.38
C GLY A 67 -2.35 -9.36 -15.46
N ASN A 68 -2.90 -8.19 -15.81
CA ASN A 68 -2.68 -6.94 -15.06
C ASN A 68 -3.98 -6.14 -14.86
N ASN A 69 -4.88 -6.61 -14.00
CA ASN A 69 -6.14 -5.91 -13.69
C ASN A 69 -5.96 -4.67 -12.80
N VAL A 70 -4.73 -4.23 -12.58
CA VAL A 70 -4.37 -3.16 -11.65
C VAL A 70 -4.06 -1.89 -12.42
N ILE A 71 -4.78 -0.81 -12.10
CA ILE A 71 -4.50 0.53 -12.58
C ILE A 71 -3.83 1.32 -11.45
N PRO A 72 -2.54 1.70 -11.59
CA PRO A 72 -1.86 2.46 -10.56
C PRO A 72 -2.49 3.86 -10.41
N LEU A 73 -2.71 4.26 -9.16
CA LEU A 73 -3.03 5.64 -8.80
C LEU A 73 -1.74 6.35 -8.43
N ASN A 74 -1.65 7.64 -8.75
CA ASN A 74 -0.48 8.41 -8.40
C ASN A 74 -0.61 8.89 -6.95
N SER A 75 -0.18 8.03 -6.01
CA SER A 75 -0.27 8.23 -4.57
C SER A 75 0.91 9.02 -3.97
N ASN A 76 2.02 9.15 -4.71
CA ASN A 76 3.22 9.86 -4.25
C ASN A 76 3.27 11.28 -4.85
N THR A 77 2.33 12.11 -4.43
CA THR A 77 2.16 13.46 -4.99
C THR A 77 2.02 14.50 -3.89
N GLU A 78 2.50 15.71 -4.15
CA GLU A 78 2.58 16.81 -3.17
C GLU A 78 1.23 17.26 -2.61
N TRP A 79 0.12 16.92 -3.27
CA TRP A 79 -1.24 17.28 -2.84
C TRP A 79 -1.87 16.24 -1.90
N VAL A 80 -1.23 15.08 -1.72
CA VAL A 80 -1.61 14.08 -0.72
C VAL A 80 -0.87 14.39 0.57
N ASP A 81 -1.62 14.47 1.68
CA ASP A 81 -1.06 14.72 3.00
C ASP A 81 -0.05 13.62 3.36
N PRO A 82 1.22 13.96 3.66
CA PRO A 82 2.22 12.97 4.03
C PRO A 82 1.87 12.19 5.31
N GLU A 83 1.05 12.78 6.19
CA GLU A 83 0.57 12.18 7.44
C GLU A 83 -0.73 11.39 7.25
N SER A 84 -1.20 11.21 6.00
CA SER A 84 -2.35 10.35 5.71
C SER A 84 -2.07 8.92 6.14
N ASP A 85 -2.92 8.38 7.02
CA ASP A 85 -2.83 7.02 7.54
C ASP A 85 -2.99 5.96 6.45
N ILE A 86 -3.83 6.24 5.46
CA ILE A 86 -4.12 5.32 4.35
C ILE A 86 -3.61 5.91 3.03
N LYS A 87 -2.91 5.07 2.25
CA LYS A 87 -2.42 5.40 0.89
C LYS A 87 -3.02 4.46 -0.14
N ILE A 88 -3.88 5.01 -1.01
CA ILE A 88 -4.51 4.23 -2.09
C ILE A 88 -3.54 4.20 -3.28
N SER A 89 -2.91 3.04 -3.50
CA SER A 89 -1.86 2.89 -4.52
C SER A 89 -2.38 2.51 -5.90
N TYR A 90 -3.54 1.85 -5.97
CA TYR A 90 -4.10 1.37 -7.23
C TYR A 90 -5.60 1.13 -7.13
N VAL A 91 -6.23 1.00 -8.30
CA VAL A 91 -7.59 0.45 -8.47
C VAL A 91 -7.44 -0.91 -9.12
N GLU A 92 -7.99 -1.93 -8.50
CA GLU A 92 -8.11 -3.25 -9.08
C GLU A 92 -9.47 -3.38 -9.77
N GLN A 93 -9.46 -3.85 -11.01
CA GLN A 93 -10.68 -4.16 -11.74
C GLN A 93 -11.16 -5.57 -11.39
N VAL A 94 -12.42 -5.62 -10.98
CA VAL A 94 -13.11 -6.86 -10.67
C VAL A 94 -14.28 -7.03 -11.63
N ASP A 95 -14.36 -8.19 -12.28
CA ASP A 95 -15.57 -8.57 -13.01
C ASP A 95 -16.68 -8.92 -12.02
N LYS A 96 -17.94 -8.69 -12.41
CA LYS A 96 -19.12 -8.96 -11.55
C LYS A 96 -19.19 -10.41 -11.06
N THR A 97 -18.48 -11.34 -11.69
CA THR A 97 -18.48 -12.76 -11.39
C THR A 97 -17.49 -13.15 -10.29
N ASP A 98 -16.48 -12.32 -10.02
CA ASP A 98 -15.32 -12.68 -9.18
C ASP A 98 -15.35 -12.05 -7.78
N GLN A 99 -16.48 -11.47 -7.37
CA GLN A 99 -16.62 -10.85 -6.06
C GLN A 99 -16.67 -11.88 -4.92
N ALA A 100 -15.51 -12.39 -4.49
CA ALA A 100 -15.25 -12.88 -3.13
C ALA A 100 -13.79 -13.33 -2.86
N GLN A 101 -12.80 -13.09 -3.72
CA GLN A 101 -11.43 -13.42 -3.35
C GLN A 101 -10.81 -12.26 -2.55
N LYS A 102 -10.50 -12.60 -1.30
CA LYS A 102 -9.82 -11.76 -0.30
C LYS A 102 -8.66 -11.02 -0.96
N VAL A 103 -8.52 -9.72 -0.64
CA VAL A 103 -7.24 -9.02 -0.77
C VAL A 103 -6.22 -9.91 -0.08
N ASP A 104 -5.36 -10.56 -0.87
CA ASP A 104 -4.46 -11.59 -0.39
C ASP A 104 -3.66 -11.01 0.78
N ASP A 105 -3.81 -11.66 1.95
CA ASP A 105 -3.07 -11.36 3.15
C ASP A 105 -1.58 -11.31 2.81
N LYS A 106 -1.00 -10.11 2.97
CA LYS A 106 0.42 -9.85 3.24
C LYS A 106 1.36 -10.89 2.61
N LYS A 107 1.86 -10.61 1.40
CA LYS A 107 3.05 -11.29 0.85
C LYS A 107 4.11 -11.35 1.95
N GLU A 108 4.31 -12.53 2.53
CA GLU A 108 5.40 -12.82 3.45
C GLU A 108 6.68 -12.39 2.76
N THR A 109 7.15 -11.20 3.11
CA THR A 109 8.39 -10.66 2.58
C THR A 109 9.48 -11.54 3.18
N PHE A 110 10.41 -12.03 2.36
CA PHE A 110 11.49 -12.96 2.77
C PHE A 110 12.21 -12.57 4.09
N SER A 111 12.13 -11.30 4.49
CA SER A 111 12.51 -10.77 5.81
C SER A 111 11.94 -11.55 7.00
N ASP A 112 10.67 -11.96 6.97
CA ASP A 112 10.02 -12.68 8.09
C ASP A 112 10.59 -14.09 8.30
N LYS A 113 11.13 -14.71 7.23
CA LYS A 113 11.86 -15.99 7.34
C LYS A 113 13.26 -15.78 7.92
N SER A 114 13.99 -14.74 7.52
CA SER A 114 15.36 -14.51 8.03
C SER A 114 15.41 -14.19 9.54
N MET A 115 14.38 -13.54 10.08
CA MET A 115 14.35 -13.18 11.50
C MET A 115 14.23 -14.40 12.42
N LYS A 116 13.48 -15.43 12.00
CA LYS A 116 13.34 -16.69 12.74
C LYS A 116 14.64 -17.49 12.75
N TYR A 117 15.35 -17.58 11.62
CA TYR A 117 16.63 -18.29 11.55
C TYR A 117 17.78 -17.55 12.25
N GLY A 118 17.79 -16.21 12.20
CA GLY A 118 18.79 -15.39 12.88
C GLY A 118 18.76 -15.56 14.40
N CYS A 119 17.55 -15.56 15.00
CA CYS A 119 17.40 -15.76 16.44
C CYS A 119 17.88 -17.16 16.89
N PHE A 120 17.56 -18.20 16.11
CA PHE A 120 17.99 -19.57 16.41
C PHE A 120 19.51 -19.75 16.35
N ALA A 121 20.19 -19.12 15.38
CA ALA A 121 21.65 -19.17 15.27
C ALA A 121 22.35 -18.51 16.47
N ILE A 122 21.83 -17.37 16.95
CA ILE A 122 22.35 -16.67 18.13
C ILE A 122 22.19 -17.53 19.38
N LEU A 123 21.04 -18.20 19.54
CA LEU A 123 20.76 -19.09 20.67
C LEU A 123 21.75 -20.26 20.73
N ILE A 124 22.03 -20.90 19.58
CA ILE A 124 23.03 -21.98 19.49
C ILE A 124 24.42 -21.49 19.88
N LEU A 125 24.84 -20.32 19.37
CA LEU A 125 26.16 -19.75 19.67
C LEU A 125 26.31 -19.46 21.17
N LEU A 126 25.26 -18.93 21.80
CA LEU A 126 25.22 -18.67 23.25
C LEU A 126 25.40 -19.97 24.06
N VAL A 127 24.68 -21.03 23.70
CA VAL A 127 24.77 -22.33 24.37
C VAL A 127 26.19 -22.91 24.23
N LEU A 128 26.77 -22.88 23.02
CA LEU A 128 28.14 -23.35 22.80
C LEU A 128 29.16 -22.55 23.61
N SER A 129 29.01 -21.23 23.69
CA SER A 129 29.89 -20.37 24.48
C SER A 129 29.86 -20.72 25.98
N ILE A 130 28.68 -21.06 26.51
CA ILE A 130 28.54 -21.49 27.91
C ILE A 130 29.28 -22.80 28.14
N PHE A 131 29.11 -23.78 27.24
CA PHE A 131 29.79 -25.08 27.35
C PHE A 131 31.32 -24.95 27.28
N VAL A 132 31.86 -24.14 26.37
CA VAL A 132 33.31 -23.89 26.27
C VAL A 132 33.83 -23.18 27.52
N GLY A 133 33.07 -22.22 28.07
CA GLY A 133 33.42 -21.53 29.31
C GLY A 133 33.49 -22.49 30.50
N LEU A 134 32.47 -23.33 30.69
CA LEU A 134 32.44 -24.35 31.73
C LEU A 134 33.57 -25.36 31.58
N TRP A 135 33.83 -25.84 30.37
CA TRP A 135 34.93 -26.78 30.12
C TRP A 135 36.29 -26.18 30.50
N THR A 136 36.49 -24.91 30.16
CA THR A 136 37.72 -24.18 30.48
C THR A 136 37.90 -24.03 31.98
N LEU A 137 36.83 -23.71 32.71
CA LEU A 137 36.86 -23.60 34.18
C LEU A 137 37.14 -24.95 34.85
N VAL A 138 36.50 -26.03 34.39
CA VAL A 138 36.72 -27.38 34.93
C VAL A 138 38.16 -27.84 34.71
N LYS A 139 38.73 -27.62 33.50
CA LYS A 139 40.13 -27.93 33.19
C LYS A 139 41.13 -27.09 33.99
N TRP A 140 40.70 -25.96 34.52
CA TRP A 140 41.55 -25.12 35.37
C TRP A 140 41.48 -25.52 36.85
N LEU A 141 40.35 -26.09 37.27
CA LEU A 141 40.11 -26.57 38.64
C LEU A 141 40.57 -28.01 38.88
N PHE A 142 40.67 -28.84 37.84
CA PHE A 142 41.15 -30.24 37.88
C PHE A 142 42.30 -30.45 36.90
#